data_AF-A0A2P8EUE2-F1
#
_entry.id   AF-A0A2P8EUE2-F1
#
_cell.length_a   1.000
_cell.length_b   1.000
_cell.length_c   1.000
_cell.angle_alpha   90.00
_cell.angle_beta   90.00
_cell.angle_gamma   90.00
#
_symmetry.space_group_name_H-M   'P 1'
#
loop_
_entity.id
_entity.type
_entity.pdbx_description
1 polymer ?
#
loop_
_entity_poly.entity_id
_entity_poly.type
_entity_poly.pdbx_seq_one_letter_code
_entity_poly.pdbx_strand_id
1 'polypeptide(L)'
;MSLAYENFKIAINDSEQILRAYDQLNKERKEGRDPEELKRAALIMTLTAWETYVEDRVKEEVNARLRALDGSQIAAYVQKQLEKDLKTFHTPNSQKTKHFFEDFVGTDVTAHWSWPNHDVEEVRAKLNGWIKKRGDAVHRSITDKQSSHLVSRDDMKKCVNFFKKLVEVTDEALEREV
;
A
#
# COMPACT_ATOMS: atom_id res chain seq x y z
N MET A 1 1.96 4.32 17.67
CA MET A 1 1.83 4.41 16.22
C MET A 1 3.20 4.68 15.62
N SER A 2 3.58 4.00 14.54
CA SER A 2 4.89 4.12 13.89
C SER A 2 5.04 5.41 13.08
N LEU A 3 6.28 5.80 12.73
CA LEU A 3 6.50 6.96 11.86
C LEU A 3 6.04 6.64 10.42
N ALA A 4 6.22 5.39 9.97
CA ALA A 4 5.71 4.91 8.69
C ALA A 4 4.20 5.08 8.57
N TYR A 5 3.44 4.79 9.65
CA TYR A 5 1.99 4.97 9.68
C TYR A 5 1.59 6.45 9.56
N GLU A 6 2.29 7.35 10.26
CA GLU A 6 2.04 8.79 10.17
C GLU A 6 2.37 9.34 8.77
N ASN A 7 3.47 8.89 8.17
CA ASN A 7 3.82 9.23 6.80
C ASN A 7 2.78 8.71 5.79
N PHE A 8 2.27 7.50 5.99
CA PHE A 8 1.19 6.94 5.17
C PHE A 8 -0.07 7.81 5.21
N LYS A 9 -0.48 8.28 6.40
CA LYS A 9 -1.65 9.18 6.55
C LYS A 9 -1.51 10.47 5.75
N ILE A 10 -0.28 10.98 5.62
CA ILE A 10 0.00 12.16 4.79
C ILE A 10 -0.04 11.77 3.31
N ALA A 11 0.67 10.72 2.91
CA ALA A 11 0.76 10.30 1.51
C ALA A 11 -0.59 9.86 0.91
N ILE A 12 -1.44 9.17 1.68
CA ILE A 12 -2.75 8.70 1.20
C ILE A 12 -3.70 9.86 0.89
N ASN A 13 -3.49 11.04 1.51
CA ASN A 13 -4.30 12.22 1.26
C ASN A 13 -4.16 12.70 -0.20
N ASP A 14 -3.03 12.49 -0.87
CA ASP A 14 -2.87 12.83 -2.29
C ASP A 14 -3.91 12.11 -3.15
N SER A 15 -4.20 10.84 -2.85
CA SER A 15 -5.25 10.08 -3.53
C SER A 15 -6.64 10.68 -3.29
N GLU A 16 -6.91 11.12 -2.07
CA GLU A 16 -8.18 11.78 -1.73
C GLU A 16 -8.33 13.14 -2.41
N GLN A 17 -7.24 13.90 -2.52
CA GLN A 17 -7.19 15.17 -3.24
C GLN A 17 -7.44 14.98 -4.74
N ILE A 18 -6.84 13.96 -5.36
CA ILE A 18 -7.10 13.61 -6.77
C ILE A 18 -8.57 13.23 -6.97
N LEU A 19 -9.17 12.48 -6.05
CA LEU A 19 -10.59 12.13 -6.12
C LEU A 19 -11.51 13.34 -5.92
N ARG A 20 -11.14 14.31 -5.08
CA ARG A 20 -11.86 15.59 -4.95
C ARG A 20 -11.79 16.41 -6.24
N ALA A 21 -10.62 16.47 -6.87
CA ALA A 21 -10.45 17.11 -8.18
C ALA A 21 -11.29 16.42 -9.26
N TYR A 22 -11.36 15.07 -9.24
CA TYR A 22 -12.27 14.31 -10.10
C TYR A 22 -13.73 14.71 -9.86
N ASP A 23 -14.18 14.74 -8.61
CA ASP A 23 -15.56 15.08 -8.25
C ASP A 23 -15.93 16.50 -8.72
N GLN A 24 -15.01 17.47 -8.58
CA GLN A 24 -15.20 18.84 -9.05
C GLN A 24 -15.29 18.91 -10.58
N LEU A 25 -14.31 18.34 -11.29
CA LEU A 25 -14.30 18.36 -12.76
C LEU A 25 -15.50 17.62 -13.35
N ASN A 26 -15.89 16.50 -12.76
CA ASN A 26 -17.04 15.73 -13.20
C ASN A 26 -18.36 16.49 -12.96
N LYS A 27 -18.45 17.32 -11.90
CA LYS A 27 -19.60 18.18 -11.62
C LYS A 27 -19.68 19.39 -12.56
N GLU A 28 -18.55 20.01 -12.87
CA GLU A 28 -18.47 21.19 -13.74
C GLU A 28 -18.59 20.83 -15.23
N ARG A 29 -18.46 19.54 -15.58
CA ARG A 29 -18.55 19.04 -16.94
C ARG A 29 -19.94 19.30 -17.54
N LYS A 30 -19.97 20.11 -18.59
CA LYS A 30 -21.17 20.29 -19.44
C LYS A 30 -21.21 19.26 -20.57
N GLU A 31 -20.07 18.98 -21.20
CA GLU A 31 -19.87 18.00 -22.29
C GLU A 31 -18.45 17.40 -22.20
N GLY A 32 -18.22 16.24 -22.81
CA GLY A 32 -16.90 15.58 -22.86
C GLY A 32 -16.81 14.25 -22.12
N ARG A 33 -15.65 13.58 -22.23
CA ARG A 33 -15.40 12.25 -21.63
C ARG A 33 -15.20 12.32 -20.11
N ASP A 34 -15.56 11.24 -19.40
CA ASP A 34 -15.25 11.06 -17.98
C ASP A 34 -13.74 11.20 -17.73
N PRO A 35 -13.27 12.04 -16.78
CA PRO A 35 -11.84 12.20 -16.47
C PRO A 35 -11.31 11.00 -15.67
N GLU A 36 -11.43 9.80 -16.25
CA GLU A 36 -11.02 8.53 -15.66
C GLU A 36 -9.54 8.46 -15.32
N GLU A 37 -8.71 9.26 -16.00
CA GLU A 37 -7.30 9.46 -15.70
C GLU A 37 -7.08 9.76 -14.21
N LEU A 38 -7.96 10.57 -13.60
CA LEU A 38 -7.85 10.95 -12.19
C LEU A 38 -8.20 9.77 -11.27
N LYS A 39 -9.19 8.94 -11.63
CA LYS A 39 -9.48 7.70 -10.87
C LYS A 39 -8.30 6.73 -10.96
N ARG A 40 -7.66 6.59 -12.13
CA ARG A 40 -6.45 5.77 -12.30
C ARG A 40 -5.27 6.33 -11.51
N ALA A 41 -5.05 7.64 -11.55
CA ALA A 41 -4.00 8.31 -10.79
C ALA A 41 -4.21 8.10 -9.28
N ALA A 42 -5.44 8.26 -8.77
CA ALA A 42 -5.75 7.99 -7.37
C ALA A 42 -5.49 6.53 -6.98
N LEU A 43 -5.78 5.56 -7.86
CA LEU A 43 -5.44 4.16 -7.62
C LEU A 43 -3.94 3.94 -7.50
N ILE A 44 -3.17 4.49 -8.43
CA ILE A 44 -1.70 4.39 -8.41
C ILE A 44 -1.15 5.01 -7.13
N MET A 45 -1.55 6.24 -6.80
CA MET A 45 -1.10 6.95 -5.59
C MET A 45 -1.47 6.21 -4.30
N THR A 46 -2.65 5.58 -4.24
CA THR A 46 -3.07 4.80 -3.07
C THR A 46 -2.14 3.61 -2.82
N LEU A 47 -1.83 2.87 -3.89
CA LEU A 47 -0.93 1.72 -3.77
C LEU A 47 0.53 2.13 -3.57
N THR A 48 0.96 3.25 -4.14
CA THR A 48 2.30 3.80 -3.88
C THR A 48 2.46 4.19 -2.41
N ALA A 49 1.46 4.87 -1.82
CA ALA A 49 1.49 5.19 -0.39
C ALA A 49 1.61 3.94 0.49
N TRP A 50 0.86 2.88 0.16
CA TRP A 50 0.95 1.61 0.88
C TRP A 50 2.29 0.87 0.66
N GLU A 51 2.82 0.85 -0.55
CA GLU A 51 4.13 0.26 -0.86
C GLU A 51 5.23 0.96 -0.05
N THR A 52 5.25 2.29 -0.04
CA THR A 52 6.16 3.08 0.81
C THR A 52 5.97 2.79 2.30
N TYR A 53 4.73 2.69 2.79
CA TYR A 53 4.46 2.31 4.17
C TYR A 53 5.10 0.96 4.53
N VAL A 54 4.94 -0.06 3.70
CA VAL A 54 5.51 -1.39 3.96
C VAL A 54 7.02 -1.32 4.03
N GLU A 55 7.66 -0.64 3.07
CA GLU A 55 9.11 -0.47 3.03
C GLU A 55 9.65 0.28 4.24
N ASP A 56 8.98 1.35 4.68
CA ASP A 56 9.43 2.13 5.83
C ASP A 56 9.14 1.42 7.15
N ARG A 57 7.99 0.73 7.26
CA ARG A 57 7.61 0.04 8.48
C ARG A 57 8.55 -1.11 8.81
N VAL A 58 8.99 -1.88 7.81
CA VAL A 58 9.97 -2.95 8.03
C VAL A 58 11.35 -2.39 8.40
N LYS A 59 11.78 -1.27 7.80
CA LYS A 59 13.03 -0.59 8.19
C LYS A 59 12.98 -0.13 9.63
N GLU A 60 11.87 0.51 10.04
CA GLU A 60 11.68 0.97 11.41
C GLU A 60 11.78 -0.18 12.40
N GLU A 61 11.16 -1.32 12.09
CA GLU A 61 11.18 -2.50 12.95
C GLU A 61 12.56 -3.13 13.07
N VAL A 62 13.24 -3.32 11.94
CA VAL A 62 14.60 -3.88 11.92
C VAL A 62 15.56 -2.96 12.68
N ASN A 63 15.46 -1.64 12.48
CA ASN A 63 16.28 -0.68 13.21
C ASN A 63 16.00 -0.69 14.71
N ALA A 64 14.74 -0.81 15.13
CA ALA A 64 14.37 -0.92 16.54
C ALA A 64 14.98 -2.17 17.18
N ARG A 65 14.92 -3.33 16.50
CA ARG A 65 15.45 -4.61 16.99
C ARG A 65 16.97 -4.68 17.00
N LEU A 66 17.62 -4.03 16.04
CA LEU A 66 19.08 -3.99 15.95
C LEU A 66 19.73 -2.92 16.84
N ARG A 67 18.95 -2.08 17.51
CA ARG A 67 19.45 -0.96 18.33
C ARG A 67 20.51 -1.37 19.37
N ALA A 68 20.36 -2.56 19.97
CA ALA A 68 21.34 -3.09 20.94
C ALA A 68 22.67 -3.52 20.29
N LEU A 69 22.69 -3.68 18.98
CA LEU A 69 23.81 -4.11 18.15
C LEU A 69 24.37 -2.97 17.29
N ASP A 70 23.98 -1.72 17.56
CA ASP A 70 24.43 -0.54 16.81
C ASP A 70 25.97 -0.47 16.76
N GLY A 71 26.50 -0.22 15.57
CA GLY A 71 27.96 -0.20 15.30
C GLY A 71 28.60 -1.57 15.12
N SER A 72 27.87 -2.67 15.30
CA SER A 72 28.38 -4.02 14.99
C SER A 72 28.38 -4.31 13.48
N GLN A 73 29.28 -5.20 13.06
CA GLN A 73 29.30 -5.69 11.68
C GLN A 73 28.03 -6.49 11.33
N ILE A 74 27.40 -7.12 12.34
CA ILE A 74 26.15 -7.87 12.17
C ILE A 74 25.01 -6.92 11.84
N ALA A 75 24.82 -5.85 12.62
CA ALA A 75 23.79 -4.86 12.35
C ALA A 75 23.97 -4.22 10.96
N ALA A 76 25.20 -3.86 10.60
CA ALA A 76 25.52 -3.32 9.28
C ALA A 76 25.22 -4.32 8.14
N TYR A 77 25.49 -5.61 8.35
CA TYR A 77 25.18 -6.65 7.37
C TYR A 77 23.67 -6.80 7.16
N VAL A 78 22.90 -6.89 8.25
CA VAL A 78 21.43 -7.04 8.19
C VAL A 78 20.79 -5.83 7.51
N GLN A 79 21.19 -4.60 7.87
CA GLN A 79 20.70 -3.38 7.24
C GLN A 79 21.01 -3.35 5.74
N LYS A 80 22.24 -3.70 5.33
CA LYS A 80 22.62 -3.77 3.92
C LYS A 80 21.83 -4.83 3.14
N GLN A 81 21.55 -5.97 3.76
CA GLN A 81 20.74 -7.02 3.16
C GLN A 81 19.28 -6.57 3.00
N LEU A 82 18.71 -5.91 4.02
CA LEU A 82 17.37 -5.31 3.95
C LEU A 82 17.27 -4.29 2.81
N GLU A 83 18.21 -3.35 2.72
CA GLU A 83 18.24 -2.35 1.64
C GLU A 83 18.33 -2.98 0.25
N LYS A 84 19.09 -4.07 0.13
CA LYS A 84 19.22 -4.81 -1.14
C LYS A 84 17.89 -5.47 -1.52
N ASP A 85 17.21 -6.11 -0.57
CA ASP A 85 15.98 -6.83 -0.86
C ASP A 85 14.81 -5.87 -1.10
N LEU A 86 14.77 -4.74 -0.38
CA LEU A 86 13.81 -3.65 -0.62
C LEU A 86 13.90 -3.09 -2.04
N LYS A 87 15.09 -2.99 -2.63
CA LYS A 87 15.26 -2.58 -4.04
C LYS A 87 14.58 -3.52 -5.03
N THR A 88 14.26 -4.74 -4.62
CA THR A 88 13.57 -5.73 -5.46
C THR A 88 12.10 -5.89 -5.07
N PHE A 89 11.63 -5.14 -4.06
CA PHE A 89 10.27 -5.19 -3.53
C PHE A 89 9.23 -4.50 -4.42
N HIS A 90 9.40 -4.60 -5.73
CA HIS A 90 8.44 -4.04 -6.68
C HIS A 90 7.18 -4.90 -6.74
N THR A 91 6.02 -4.23 -6.80
CA THR A 91 4.71 -4.91 -6.85
C THR A 91 4.53 -5.84 -5.65
N PRO A 92 4.49 -5.26 -4.44
CA PRO A 92 4.25 -6.02 -3.23
C PRO A 92 2.84 -6.59 -3.25
N ASN A 93 2.72 -7.87 -2.91
CA ASN A 93 1.46 -8.58 -2.73
C ASN A 93 1.46 -9.23 -1.34
N SER A 94 0.32 -9.79 -0.93
CA SER A 94 0.19 -10.42 0.39
C SER A 94 1.33 -11.40 0.71
N GLN A 95 1.70 -12.28 -0.24
CA GLN A 95 2.77 -13.27 -0.04
C GLN A 95 4.14 -12.61 0.11
N LYS A 96 4.47 -11.64 -0.76
CA LYS A 96 5.75 -10.92 -0.68
C LYS A 96 5.84 -10.13 0.62
N THR A 97 4.78 -9.43 1.01
CA THR A 97 4.73 -8.69 2.28
C THR A 97 4.90 -9.64 3.46
N LYS A 98 4.21 -10.79 3.46
CA LYS A 98 4.37 -11.84 4.48
C LYS A 98 5.83 -12.26 4.60
N HIS A 99 6.44 -12.74 3.52
CA HIS A 99 7.83 -13.20 3.55
C HIS A 99 8.78 -12.10 4.03
N PHE A 100 8.55 -10.85 3.59
CA PHE A 100 9.43 -9.74 3.96
C PHE A 100 9.42 -9.46 5.47
N PHE A 101 8.24 -9.46 6.10
CA PHE A 101 8.15 -9.30 7.55
C PHE A 101 8.60 -10.57 8.29
N GLU A 102 8.32 -11.77 7.79
CA GLU A 102 8.83 -13.01 8.42
C GLU A 102 10.36 -13.08 8.39
N ASP A 103 11.00 -12.76 7.26
CA ASP A 103 12.45 -12.90 7.09
C ASP A 103 13.24 -11.87 7.92
N PHE A 104 12.76 -10.63 8.02
CA PHE A 104 13.48 -9.55 8.70
C PHE A 104 12.99 -9.25 10.11
N VAL A 105 11.71 -9.53 10.39
CA VAL A 105 11.03 -9.21 11.65
C VAL A 105 10.57 -10.48 12.37
N GLY A 106 10.52 -11.65 11.73
CA GLY A 106 10.05 -12.88 12.37
C GLY A 106 8.55 -12.88 12.68
N THR A 107 7.77 -11.98 12.06
CA THR A 107 6.33 -11.84 12.32
C THR A 107 5.54 -11.93 11.01
N ASP A 108 4.55 -12.82 10.95
CA ASP A 108 3.55 -12.80 9.87
C ASP A 108 2.51 -11.70 10.14
N VAL A 109 2.78 -10.49 9.66
CA VAL A 109 1.82 -9.37 9.77
C VAL A 109 0.50 -9.67 9.05
N THR A 110 0.52 -10.54 8.04
CA THR A 110 -0.66 -10.82 7.23
C THR A 110 -1.64 -11.76 7.94
N ALA A 111 -1.19 -12.49 8.98
CA ALA A 111 -2.08 -13.26 9.86
C ALA A 111 -3.02 -12.35 10.68
N HIS A 112 -2.66 -11.08 10.83
CA HIS A 112 -3.43 -10.08 11.59
C HIS A 112 -4.36 -9.25 10.72
N TRP A 113 -4.36 -9.48 9.41
CA TRP A 113 -5.18 -8.74 8.45
C TRP A 113 -6.64 -9.18 8.48
N SER A 114 -7.32 -8.90 9.59
CA SER A 114 -8.74 -9.16 9.76
C SER A 114 -9.41 -8.01 10.50
N TRP A 115 -10.67 -7.78 10.20
CA TRP A 115 -11.52 -6.79 10.88
C TRP A 115 -12.99 -7.17 10.67
N PRO A 116 -13.98 -6.51 11.31
CA PRO A 116 -15.37 -6.92 11.20
C PRO A 116 -15.82 -7.10 9.74
N ASN A 117 -16.39 -8.28 9.46
CA ASN A 117 -16.84 -8.73 8.14
C ASN A 117 -15.75 -8.99 7.10
N HIS A 118 -14.49 -9.09 7.50
CA HIS A 118 -13.37 -9.38 6.62
C HIS A 118 -12.38 -10.32 7.30
N ASP A 119 -12.28 -11.57 6.79
CA ASP A 119 -11.30 -12.54 7.25
C ASP A 119 -9.94 -12.37 6.55
N VAL A 120 -8.92 -13.04 7.08
CA VAL A 120 -7.53 -12.94 6.60
C VAL A 120 -7.39 -13.29 5.11
N GLU A 121 -8.07 -14.35 4.66
CA GLU A 121 -7.97 -14.81 3.27
C GLU A 121 -8.66 -13.83 2.32
N GLU A 122 -9.82 -13.30 2.71
CA GLU A 122 -10.52 -12.26 1.95
C GLU A 122 -9.67 -11.00 1.82
N VAL A 123 -9.03 -10.55 2.91
CA VAL A 123 -8.19 -9.35 2.89
C VAL A 123 -6.95 -9.55 2.01
N ARG A 124 -6.26 -10.68 2.13
CA ARG A 124 -5.11 -11.03 1.26
C ARG A 124 -5.52 -11.06 -0.21
N ALA A 125 -6.66 -11.70 -0.52
CA ALA A 125 -7.20 -11.76 -1.88
C ALA A 125 -7.56 -10.36 -2.41
N LYS A 126 -8.18 -9.52 -1.58
CA LYS A 126 -8.59 -8.15 -1.94
C LYS A 126 -7.39 -7.23 -2.19
N LEU A 127 -6.34 -7.33 -1.36
CA LEU A 127 -5.07 -6.67 -1.60
C LEU A 127 -4.50 -7.05 -2.97
N ASN A 128 -4.36 -8.36 -3.24
CA ASN A 128 -3.85 -8.87 -4.50
C ASN A 128 -4.69 -8.39 -5.70
N GLY A 129 -6.02 -8.30 -5.53
CA GLY A 129 -6.94 -7.75 -6.51
C GLY A 129 -6.67 -6.27 -6.83
N TRP A 130 -6.41 -5.44 -5.81
CA TRP A 130 -6.06 -4.03 -6.03
C TRP A 130 -4.73 -3.85 -6.74
N ILE A 131 -3.72 -4.67 -6.40
CA ILE A 131 -2.41 -4.64 -7.07
C ILE A 131 -2.53 -5.02 -8.54
N LYS A 132 -3.34 -6.04 -8.85
CA LYS A 132 -3.65 -6.41 -10.22
C LYS A 132 -4.34 -5.26 -10.97
N LYS A 133 -5.37 -4.64 -10.35
CA LYS A 133 -6.06 -3.46 -10.92
C LYS A 133 -5.09 -2.30 -11.19
N ARG A 134 -4.11 -2.04 -10.31
CA ARG A 134 -3.05 -1.05 -10.57
C ARG A 134 -2.22 -1.42 -11.79
N GLY A 135 -1.80 -2.68 -11.91
CA GLY A 135 -1.07 -3.16 -13.09
C GLY A 135 -1.86 -2.95 -14.38
N ASP A 136 -3.15 -3.29 -14.38
CA ASP A 136 -4.04 -3.06 -15.52
C ASP A 136 -4.21 -1.55 -15.82
N ALA A 137 -4.29 -0.71 -14.79
CA ALA A 137 -4.38 0.75 -14.94
C ALA A 137 -3.15 1.34 -15.63
N VAL A 138 -1.95 0.84 -15.31
CA VAL A 138 -0.70 1.31 -15.89
C VAL A 138 -0.48 0.76 -17.30
N HIS A 139 -0.70 -0.54 -17.52
CA HIS A 139 -0.32 -1.20 -18.77
C HIS A 139 -1.42 -1.23 -19.84
N ARG A 140 -2.70 -1.41 -19.46
CA ARG A 140 -3.79 -1.64 -20.43
C ARG A 140 -4.54 -0.38 -20.83
N SER A 141 -4.60 0.63 -19.96
CA SER A 141 -5.29 1.90 -20.26
C SER A 141 -4.60 2.73 -21.36
N ILE A 142 -3.33 2.43 -21.65
CA ILE A 142 -2.54 3.08 -22.71
C ILE A 142 -2.82 2.42 -24.07
N THR A 143 -3.06 1.11 -24.10
CA THR A 143 -3.20 0.33 -25.33
C THR A 143 -4.64 0.20 -25.82
N ASP A 144 -5.62 0.24 -24.91
CA ASP A 144 -7.04 0.07 -25.27
C ASP A 144 -7.90 1.26 -24.82
N LYS A 145 -7.91 2.31 -25.66
CA LYS A 145 -8.72 3.53 -25.46
C LYS A 145 -10.23 3.28 -25.45
N GLN A 146 -10.70 2.08 -25.80
CA GLN A 146 -12.12 1.71 -25.81
C GLN A 146 -12.57 1.01 -24.51
N SER A 147 -11.64 0.61 -23.63
CA SER A 147 -11.95 0.05 -22.30
C SER A 147 -12.27 1.17 -21.29
N SER A 148 -13.37 1.89 -21.55
CA SER A 148 -13.90 2.93 -20.67
C SER A 148 -14.26 2.34 -19.30
N HIS A 149 -13.75 2.93 -18.23
CA HIS A 149 -14.07 2.67 -16.82
C HIS A 149 -13.41 1.45 -16.15
N LEU A 150 -12.07 1.40 -16.11
CA LEU A 150 -11.35 0.38 -15.30
C LEU A 150 -11.74 0.39 -13.81
N VAL A 151 -11.98 1.58 -13.25
CA VAL A 151 -12.39 1.77 -11.85
C VAL A 151 -13.48 2.84 -11.73
N SER A 152 -14.47 2.56 -10.89
CA SER A 152 -15.51 3.52 -10.53
C SER A 152 -15.06 4.44 -9.38
N ARG A 153 -15.80 5.53 -9.16
CA ARG A 153 -15.55 6.44 -8.02
C ARG A 153 -15.77 5.75 -6.67
N ASP A 154 -16.76 4.85 -6.61
CA ASP A 154 -17.05 4.04 -5.43
C ASP A 154 -15.98 2.98 -5.17
N ASP A 155 -15.46 2.35 -6.23
CA ASP A 155 -14.30 1.46 -6.11
C ASP A 155 -13.11 2.19 -5.51
N MET A 156 -12.87 3.44 -5.91
CA MET A 156 -11.79 4.24 -5.36
C MET A 156 -11.98 4.59 -3.89
N LYS A 157 -13.21 4.90 -3.47
CA LYS A 157 -13.51 5.10 -2.04
C LYS A 157 -13.26 3.81 -1.24
N LYS A 158 -13.69 2.66 -1.76
CA LYS A 158 -13.44 1.34 -1.15
C LYS A 158 -11.95 1.01 -1.09
N CYS A 159 -11.19 1.36 -2.13
CA CYS A 159 -9.74 1.16 -2.21
C CYS A 159 -9.01 1.95 -1.12
N VAL A 160 -9.25 3.27 -1.04
CA VAL A 160 -8.61 4.14 -0.03
C VAL A 160 -8.92 3.66 1.39
N ASN A 161 -10.20 3.37 1.68
CA ASN A 161 -10.60 2.88 3.00
C ASN A 161 -9.97 1.52 3.34
N PHE A 162 -9.88 0.62 2.35
CA PHE A 162 -9.24 -0.67 2.51
C PHE A 162 -7.77 -0.51 2.91
N PHE A 163 -7.00 0.32 2.21
CA PHE A 163 -5.58 0.53 2.52
C PHE A 163 -5.38 1.27 3.85
N LYS A 164 -6.26 2.22 4.20
CA LYS A 164 -6.25 2.84 5.54
C LYS A 164 -6.39 1.78 6.63
N LYS A 165 -7.37 0.87 6.50
CA LYS A 165 -7.58 -0.18 7.50
C LYS A 165 -6.46 -1.22 7.51
N LEU A 166 -5.96 -1.60 6.33
CA LEU A 166 -4.86 -2.54 6.19
C LEU A 166 -3.59 -2.05 6.90
N VAL A 167 -3.26 -0.78 6.72
CA VAL A 167 -2.11 -0.13 7.37
C VAL A 167 -2.31 -0.03 8.88
N GLU A 168 -3.50 0.36 9.34
CA GLU A 168 -3.86 0.40 10.76
C GLU A 168 -3.67 -0.97 11.44
N VAL A 169 -4.25 -2.04 10.90
CA VAL A 169 -4.12 -3.39 11.50
C VAL A 169 -2.70 -3.94 11.40
N THR A 170 -1.92 -3.54 10.39
CA THR A 170 -0.50 -3.92 10.26
C THR A 170 0.33 -3.24 11.34
N ASP A 171 0.07 -1.96 11.61
CA ASP A 171 0.79 -1.20 12.64
C ASP A 171 0.48 -1.75 14.03
N GLU A 172 -0.81 -1.98 14.33
CA GLU A 172 -1.25 -2.57 15.58
C GLU A 172 -0.64 -3.96 15.82
N ALA A 173 -0.52 -4.79 14.78
CA ALA A 173 0.07 -6.12 14.91
C ALA A 173 1.52 -6.06 15.38
N LEU A 174 2.30 -5.11 14.86
CA LEU A 174 3.71 -4.97 15.20
C LEU A 174 3.92 -4.26 16.55
N GLU A 175 2.96 -3.44 17.01
CA GLU A 175 3.00 -2.86 18.35
C GLU A 175 2.71 -3.86 19.48
N ARG A 176 1.95 -4.92 19.19
CA ARG A 176 1.60 -5.95 20.17
C ARG A 176 2.72 -6.98 20.40
N GLU A 177 3.68 -7.05 19.48
CA GLU A 177 4.82 -7.98 19.52
C GLU A 177 6.04 -7.40 20.25
N VAL A 178 5.95 -6.15 20.75
CA VAL A 178 6.99 -5.44 21.51
C VAL A 178 6.68 -5.40 23.01
#